data_AF-A0AAX2MAA4-F1
#
_entry.id   AF-A0AAX2MAA4-F1
#
_cell.length_a   1.000
_cell.length_b   1.000
_cell.length_c   1.000
_cell.angle_alpha   90.00
_cell.angle_beta   90.00
_cell.angle_gamma   90.00
#
_symmetry.space_group_name_H-M   'P 1'
#
loop_
_entity.id
_entity.type
_entity.pdbx_description
1 polymer ?
#
loop_
_entity_poly.entity_id
_entity_poly.type
_entity_poly.pdbx_seq_one_letter_code
_entity_poly.pdbx_strand_id
1 'polypeptide(L)'
;MKHSAMLVAVFSFITSQAHSEDFSLLLFGASLHHGCTTCNLNQDNPGAGLEWAFAGDQNSGRWFARAGAYRDSFRKDANFVTLGWRREWEIFGPVFAGIGLQAGYLHGSGHNGPAALPTISLGTQSLALEVGYLPRVNVGSHHPKTSVTTFNLRWTW
;
A
#
# COMPACT_ATOMS: atom_id res chain seq x y z
N MET A 1 -31.53 -30.60 -39.64
CA MET A 1 -30.80 -30.52 -38.35
C MET A 1 -29.71 -29.45 -38.46
N LYS A 2 -29.99 -28.20 -38.08
CA LYS A 2 -28.98 -27.22 -37.66
C LYS A 2 -29.66 -26.27 -36.68
N HIS A 3 -29.42 -26.50 -35.39
CA HIS A 3 -29.80 -25.61 -34.31
C HIS A 3 -28.87 -24.40 -34.34
N SER A 4 -29.39 -23.20 -34.60
CA SER A 4 -28.67 -21.96 -34.33
C SER A 4 -29.25 -21.36 -33.06
N ALA A 5 -28.46 -21.47 -32.01
CA ALA A 5 -28.79 -21.08 -30.65
C ALA A 5 -29.00 -19.58 -30.52
N MET A 6 -30.04 -19.25 -29.77
CA MET A 6 -30.42 -17.92 -29.31
C MET A 6 -29.38 -17.45 -28.28
N LEU A 7 -28.60 -16.43 -28.60
CA LEU A 7 -27.71 -15.75 -27.65
C LEU A 7 -28.56 -14.77 -26.83
N VAL A 8 -29.04 -15.23 -25.67
CA VAL A 8 -29.60 -14.35 -24.64
C VAL A 8 -28.42 -13.69 -23.92
N ALA A 9 -28.15 -12.43 -24.25
CA ALA A 9 -27.26 -11.59 -23.46
C ALA A 9 -27.94 -11.30 -22.10
N VAL A 10 -27.53 -12.04 -21.08
CA VAL A 10 -27.93 -11.75 -19.70
C VAL A 10 -27.14 -10.52 -19.24
N PHE A 11 -27.80 -9.36 -19.32
CA PHE A 11 -27.47 -8.16 -18.57
C PHE A 11 -27.64 -8.47 -17.07
N SER A 12 -26.60 -8.98 -16.44
CA SER A 12 -26.52 -9.00 -14.98
C SER A 12 -26.15 -7.60 -14.52
N PHE A 13 -27.18 -6.86 -14.11
CA PHE A 13 -27.07 -5.62 -13.37
C PHE A 13 -26.15 -5.82 -12.16
N ILE A 14 -24.93 -5.28 -12.25
CA ILE A 14 -24.09 -5.03 -11.08
C ILE A 14 -24.81 -3.91 -10.33
N THR A 15 -25.52 -4.27 -9.26
CA THR A 15 -26.02 -3.30 -8.30
C THR A 15 -24.81 -2.66 -7.64
N SER A 16 -24.39 -1.50 -8.13
CA SER A 16 -23.39 -0.66 -7.49
C SER A 16 -23.94 -0.25 -6.12
N GLN A 17 -23.58 -0.98 -5.06
CA GLN A 17 -23.60 -0.37 -3.75
C GLN A 17 -22.64 0.81 -3.85
N ALA A 18 -23.14 2.03 -3.68
CA ALA A 18 -22.30 3.21 -3.61
C ALA A 18 -21.46 3.07 -2.34
N HIS A 19 -20.30 2.45 -2.46
CA HIS A 19 -19.27 2.54 -1.43
C HIS A 19 -18.80 3.99 -1.45
N SER A 20 -18.64 4.60 -0.27
CA SER A 20 -17.89 5.85 -0.16
C SER A 20 -16.49 5.55 -0.70
N GLU A 21 -16.19 6.08 -1.88
CA GLU A 21 -14.83 6.08 -2.42
C GLU A 21 -14.08 7.18 -1.69
N ASP A 22 -12.96 6.82 -1.08
CA ASP A 22 -12.13 7.83 -0.42
C ASP A 22 -10.82 7.94 -1.18
N PHE A 23 -10.37 9.17 -1.36
CA PHE A 23 -9.04 9.45 -1.87
C PHE A 23 -8.13 9.82 -0.72
N SER A 24 -6.86 9.48 -0.84
CA SER A 24 -5.88 9.92 0.14
C SER A 24 -4.60 10.41 -0.51
N LEU A 25 -4.00 11.41 0.13
CA LEU A 25 -2.65 11.85 -0.11
C LEU A 25 -1.74 11.09 0.83
N LEU A 26 -0.69 10.52 0.28
CA LEU A 26 0.36 9.83 1.01
C LEU A 26 1.60 10.73 1.02
N LEU A 27 2.18 10.94 2.20
CA LEU A 27 3.45 11.64 2.35
C LEU A 27 4.49 10.67 2.92
N PHE A 28 5.54 10.42 2.15
CA PHE A 28 6.67 9.59 2.53
C PHE A 28 7.78 10.47 3.09
N GLY A 29 8.44 10.03 4.16
CA GLY A 29 9.45 10.87 4.81
C GLY A 29 10.58 10.13 5.49
N ALA A 30 10.34 8.95 6.06
CA ALA A 30 11.35 8.29 6.87
C ALA A 30 11.37 6.77 6.70
N SER A 31 12.55 6.18 6.84
CA SER A 31 12.75 4.74 6.99
C SER A 31 13.88 4.41 7.97
N LEU A 32 13.82 3.22 8.56
CA LEU A 32 14.87 2.64 9.37
C LEU A 32 15.34 1.34 8.71
N HIS A 33 16.65 1.24 8.49
CA HIS A 33 17.29 0.05 7.93
C HIS A 33 17.90 -0.78 9.05
N HIS A 34 17.53 -2.06 9.13
CA HIS A 34 18.03 -2.97 10.14
C HIS A 34 18.98 -4.00 9.54
N GLY A 35 19.95 -4.47 10.33
CA GLY A 35 20.82 -5.59 9.93
C GLY A 35 22.01 -5.21 9.04
N CYS A 36 22.30 -3.93 8.86
CA CYS A 36 23.56 -3.47 8.25
C CYS A 36 24.11 -2.25 8.98
N THR A 37 25.28 -2.40 9.60
CA THR A 37 25.95 -1.34 10.38
C THR A 37 26.91 -0.47 9.54
N THR A 38 27.30 -0.92 8.35
CA THR A 38 28.23 -0.21 7.45
C THR A 38 27.56 0.34 6.19
N CYS A 39 26.27 0.10 6.00
CA CYS A 39 25.54 0.59 4.83
C CYS A 39 25.18 2.06 5.04
N ASN A 40 25.81 2.97 4.30
CA ASN A 40 25.48 4.40 4.28
C ASN A 40 24.16 4.64 3.50
N LEU A 41 23.04 4.13 4.04
CA LEU A 41 21.73 4.21 3.44
C LEU A 41 20.98 5.44 3.92
N ASN A 42 20.28 6.08 3.00
CA ASN A 42 19.46 7.25 3.24
C ASN A 42 18.18 6.85 4.00
N GLN A 43 17.97 7.45 5.17
CA GLN A 43 16.79 7.25 6.01
C GLN A 43 15.69 8.30 5.74
N ASP A 44 16.04 9.41 5.10
CA ASP A 44 15.08 10.44 4.69
C ASP A 44 14.54 10.08 3.31
N ASN A 45 13.29 9.66 3.23
CA ASN A 45 12.68 9.20 1.99
C ASN A 45 11.52 10.10 1.56
N PRO A 46 11.78 11.41 1.31
CA PRO A 46 10.73 12.34 0.93
C PRO A 46 10.06 11.88 -0.35
N GLY A 47 8.74 11.98 -0.38
CA GLY A 47 7.94 11.61 -1.52
C GLY A 47 6.46 11.81 -1.28
N ALA A 48 5.68 11.58 -2.32
CA ALA A 48 4.23 11.65 -2.25
C ALA A 48 3.57 10.60 -3.14
N GLY A 49 2.34 10.26 -2.80
CA GLY A 49 1.52 9.33 -3.56
C GLY A 49 0.05 9.55 -3.32
N LEU A 50 -0.75 8.75 -4.02
CA LEU A 50 -2.20 8.76 -3.88
C LEU A 50 -2.67 7.35 -3.52
N GLU A 51 -3.70 7.29 -2.68
CA GLU A 51 -4.52 6.11 -2.45
C GLU A 51 -5.92 6.36 -3.01
N TRP A 52 -6.49 5.33 -3.64
CA TRP A 52 -7.92 5.24 -3.92
C TRP A 52 -8.46 3.99 -3.22
N ALA A 53 -9.33 4.18 -2.23
CA ALA A 53 -10.06 3.11 -1.56
C ALA A 53 -11.39 2.88 -2.30
N PHE A 54 -11.45 1.81 -3.08
CA PHE A 54 -12.49 1.63 -4.11
C PHE A 54 -13.55 0.57 -3.76
N ALA A 55 -13.33 -0.24 -2.73
CA ALA A 55 -14.28 -1.26 -2.31
C ALA A 55 -14.14 -1.63 -0.83
N GLY A 56 -15.21 -2.19 -0.27
CA GLY A 56 -15.26 -2.58 1.14
C GLY A 56 -15.68 -1.43 2.06
N ASP A 57 -15.59 -1.67 3.36
CA ASP A 57 -16.02 -0.75 4.41
C ASP A 57 -15.17 -0.93 5.68
N GLN A 58 -15.47 -0.16 6.74
CA GLN A 58 -14.72 -0.24 7.99
C GLN A 58 -14.85 -1.60 8.71
N ASN A 59 -15.99 -2.28 8.54
CA ASN A 59 -16.28 -3.54 9.24
C ASN A 59 -15.58 -4.73 8.58
N SER A 60 -15.57 -4.77 7.26
CA SER A 60 -14.99 -5.84 6.44
C SER A 60 -13.58 -5.53 5.95
N GLY A 61 -13.11 -4.30 6.16
CA GLY A 61 -11.88 -3.76 5.59
C GLY A 61 -12.08 -3.21 4.18
N ARG A 62 -11.14 -2.36 3.76
CA ARG A 62 -11.18 -1.63 2.50
C ARG A 62 -10.08 -2.10 1.57
N TRP A 63 -10.46 -2.37 0.33
CA TRP A 63 -9.55 -2.56 -0.77
C TRP A 63 -9.12 -1.22 -1.32
N PHE A 64 -7.84 -1.10 -1.65
CA PHE A 64 -7.27 0.13 -2.15
C PHE A 64 -6.23 -0.11 -3.23
N ALA A 65 -6.04 0.90 -4.07
CA ALA A 65 -4.92 1.01 -4.99
C ALA A 65 -4.05 2.20 -4.58
N ARG A 66 -2.72 2.05 -4.65
CA ARG A 66 -1.79 3.16 -4.42
C ARG A 66 -0.80 3.30 -5.56
N ALA A 67 -0.43 4.53 -5.82
CA ALA A 67 0.74 4.85 -6.64
C ALA A 67 1.48 6.02 -6.00
N GLY A 68 2.81 6.02 -6.12
CA GLY A 68 3.60 7.09 -5.52
C GLY A 68 5.03 7.09 -6.01
N ALA A 69 5.71 8.19 -5.70
CA ALA A 69 7.13 8.37 -5.96
C ALA A 69 7.83 8.93 -4.72
N TYR A 70 9.06 8.50 -4.48
CA TYR A 70 9.85 8.90 -3.33
C TYR A 70 11.35 8.81 -3.62
N ARG A 71 12.15 9.44 -2.75
CA ARG A 71 13.59 9.31 -2.76
C ARG A 71 14.02 8.05 -2.01
N ASP A 72 14.64 7.09 -2.70
CA ASP A 72 15.04 5.82 -2.12
C ASP A 72 16.31 5.91 -1.24
N SER A 73 16.68 4.75 -0.67
CA SER A 73 17.82 4.59 0.23
C SER A 73 19.18 4.89 -0.43
N PHE A 74 19.26 4.96 -1.77
CA PHE A 74 20.46 5.30 -2.53
C PHE A 74 20.42 6.74 -3.04
N ARG A 75 19.47 7.55 -2.56
CA ARG A 75 19.25 8.93 -3.01
C ARG A 75 18.97 8.94 -4.51
N LYS A 76 18.11 8.05 -4.99
CA LYS A 76 17.56 8.05 -6.35
C LYS A 76 16.04 8.04 -6.29
N ASP A 77 15.40 8.44 -7.38
CA ASP A 77 13.94 8.46 -7.42
C ASP A 77 13.45 7.04 -7.65
N ALA A 78 12.46 6.65 -6.85
CA ALA A 78 11.76 5.39 -6.95
C ALA A 78 10.27 5.66 -7.08
N ASN A 79 9.56 4.77 -7.78
CA ASN A 79 8.12 4.81 -7.89
C ASN A 79 7.52 3.42 -7.69
N PHE A 80 6.23 3.39 -7.36
CA PHE A 80 5.52 2.14 -7.16
C PHE A 80 4.06 2.25 -7.58
N VAL A 81 3.48 1.08 -7.84
CA VAL A 81 2.04 0.88 -7.95
C VAL A 81 1.67 -0.39 -7.20
N THR A 82 0.66 -0.33 -6.35
CA THR A 82 0.22 -1.45 -5.52
C THR A 82 -1.29 -1.56 -5.43
N LEU A 83 -1.74 -2.78 -5.13
CA LEU A 83 -3.07 -3.07 -4.62
C LEU A 83 -2.93 -3.55 -3.18
N GLY A 84 -3.90 -3.25 -2.34
CA GLY A 84 -3.87 -3.68 -0.96
C GLY A 84 -5.24 -3.75 -0.32
N TRP A 85 -5.23 -4.26 0.90
CA TRP A 85 -6.38 -4.30 1.78
C TRP A 85 -5.96 -3.81 3.16
N ARG A 86 -6.80 -2.98 3.79
CA ARG A 86 -6.59 -2.52 5.16
C ARG A 86 -7.87 -2.61 5.98
N ARG A 87 -7.72 -2.79 7.29
CA ARG A 87 -8.81 -2.70 8.25
C ARG A 87 -8.37 -1.91 9.46
N GLU A 88 -9.26 -1.03 9.90
CA GLU A 88 -9.03 -0.11 11.01
C GLU A 88 -10.18 -0.26 12.01
N TRP A 89 -9.84 -0.23 13.29
CA TRP A 89 -10.76 -0.38 14.41
C TRP A 89 -10.68 0.86 15.29
N GLU A 90 -11.83 1.35 15.72
CA GLU A 90 -11.88 2.36 16.77
C GLU A 90 -11.34 1.76 18.07
N ILE A 91 -10.32 2.41 18.65
CA ILE A 91 -9.71 1.97 19.92
C ILE A 91 -10.04 2.91 21.07
N PHE A 92 -10.21 4.20 20.79
CA PHE A 92 -10.53 5.20 21.81
C PHE A 92 -11.10 6.48 21.17
N GLY A 93 -12.43 6.59 21.15
CA GLY A 93 -13.13 7.75 20.59
C GLY A 93 -12.72 8.00 19.13
N PRO A 94 -12.16 9.16 18.76
CA PRO A 94 -11.79 9.42 17.36
C PRO A 94 -10.51 8.68 16.91
N VAL A 95 -9.89 7.87 17.77
CA VAL A 95 -8.61 7.20 17.48
C VAL A 95 -8.85 5.79 16.96
N PHE A 96 -8.21 5.49 15.83
CA PHE A 96 -8.26 4.23 15.12
C PHE A 96 -6.86 3.60 15.04
N ALA A 97 -6.78 2.29 15.22
CA ALA A 97 -5.61 1.50 14.89
C ALA A 97 -5.97 0.48 13.81
N GLY A 98 -5.02 0.11 12.95
CA GLY A 98 -5.29 -0.80 11.86
C GLY A 98 -4.12 -1.64 11.43
N ILE A 99 -4.44 -2.61 10.58
CA ILE A 99 -3.48 -3.42 9.84
C ILE A 99 -3.78 -3.30 8.36
N GLY A 100 -2.75 -3.47 7.55
CA GLY A 100 -2.86 -3.52 6.10
C GLY A 100 -1.82 -4.42 5.48
N LEU A 101 -2.11 -4.84 4.26
CA LEU A 101 -1.16 -5.50 3.40
C LEU A 101 -1.35 -4.93 1.99
N GLN A 102 -0.25 -4.50 1.38
CA GLN A 102 -0.23 -4.13 -0.02
C GLN A 102 0.86 -4.90 -0.77
N ALA A 103 0.64 -5.15 -2.05
CA ALA A 103 1.61 -5.74 -2.93
C ALA A 103 1.49 -5.16 -4.33
N GLY A 104 2.59 -5.15 -5.07
CA GLY A 104 2.63 -4.62 -6.42
C GLY A 104 4.05 -4.49 -6.93
N TYR A 105 4.27 -3.52 -7.81
CA TYR A 105 5.56 -3.31 -8.45
C TYR A 105 6.26 -2.09 -7.86
N LEU A 106 7.53 -2.24 -7.50
CA LEU A 106 8.41 -1.18 -7.05
C LEU A 106 9.55 -1.05 -8.05
N HIS A 107 9.72 0.14 -8.60
CA HIS A 107 10.85 0.52 -9.43
C HIS A 107 11.74 1.49 -8.66
N GLY A 108 12.82 0.99 -8.07
CA GLY A 108 13.83 1.79 -7.38
C GLY A 108 15.25 1.32 -7.72
N SER A 109 16.25 2.08 -7.29
CA SER A 109 17.65 1.79 -7.65
C SER A 109 18.23 0.56 -6.95
N GLY A 110 17.68 0.18 -5.79
CA GLY A 110 18.06 -1.02 -5.04
C GLY A 110 17.17 -2.24 -5.26
N HIS A 111 15.98 -2.05 -5.81
CA HIS A 111 15.01 -3.10 -6.08
C HIS A 111 14.12 -2.69 -7.26
N ASN A 112 13.99 -3.57 -8.24
CA ASN A 112 13.12 -3.36 -9.39
C ASN A 112 12.31 -4.64 -9.63
N GLY A 113 11.07 -4.68 -9.17
CA GLY A 113 10.28 -5.89 -9.21
C GLY A 113 9.10 -5.91 -8.23
N PRO A 114 8.48 -7.09 -8.05
CA PRO A 114 7.39 -7.25 -7.10
C PRO A 114 7.86 -7.00 -5.67
N ALA A 115 7.00 -6.37 -4.88
CA ALA A 115 7.21 -6.14 -3.46
C ALA A 115 5.88 -6.26 -2.71
N ALA A 116 5.95 -6.69 -1.45
CA ALA A 116 4.82 -6.70 -0.52
C ALA A 116 5.21 -5.96 0.75
N LEU A 117 4.28 -5.17 1.28
CA LEU A 117 4.47 -4.33 2.44
C LEU A 117 3.29 -4.54 3.41
N PRO A 118 3.45 -5.37 4.45
CA PRO A 118 2.57 -5.32 5.59
C PRO A 118 2.73 -3.98 6.32
N THR A 119 1.62 -3.42 6.78
CA THR A 119 1.55 -2.13 7.46
C THR A 119 0.69 -2.22 8.72
N ILE A 120 1.03 -1.42 9.71
CA ILE A 120 0.13 -1.05 10.81
C ILE A 120 -0.21 0.44 10.68
N SER A 121 -1.38 0.85 11.14
CA SER A 121 -1.78 2.26 11.16
C SER A 121 -2.27 2.70 12.53
N LEU A 122 -2.09 3.98 12.83
CA LEU A 122 -2.65 4.65 14.00
C LEU A 122 -3.01 6.10 13.63
N GLY A 123 -4.21 6.55 13.96
CA GLY A 123 -4.62 7.93 13.70
C GLY A 123 -6.10 8.17 13.89
N THR A 124 -6.66 9.08 13.10
CA THR A 124 -8.09 9.39 13.02
C THR A 124 -8.66 8.90 11.69
N GLN A 125 -9.96 9.08 11.45
CA GLN A 125 -10.58 8.78 10.16
C GLN A 125 -9.92 9.53 8.99
N SER A 126 -9.49 10.77 9.21
CA SER A 126 -8.88 11.59 8.16
C SER A 126 -7.37 11.48 8.11
N LEU A 127 -6.66 11.34 9.24
CA LEU A 127 -5.19 11.37 9.26
C LEU A 127 -4.63 10.16 10.00
N ALA A 128 -3.80 9.36 9.32
CA ALA A 128 -3.14 8.20 9.91
C ALA A 128 -1.63 8.21 9.69
N LEU A 129 -0.88 7.82 10.72
CA LEU A 129 0.49 7.37 10.58
C LEU A 129 0.46 5.89 10.20
N GLU A 130 1.15 5.53 9.13
CA GLU A 130 1.34 4.15 8.72
C GLU A 130 2.81 3.74 8.87
N VAL A 131 3.01 2.58 9.50
CA VAL A 131 4.32 1.97 9.68
C VAL A 131 4.36 0.67 8.90
N GLY A 132 5.14 0.64 7.84
CA GLY A 132 5.32 -0.54 6.98
C GLY A 132 6.61 -1.29 7.30
N TYR A 133 6.61 -2.62 7.12
CA TYR A 133 7.81 -3.44 7.31
C TYR A 133 8.10 -4.31 6.09
N LEU A 134 9.26 -4.12 5.49
CA LEU A 134 9.81 -4.97 4.43
C LEU A 134 10.74 -6.01 5.07
N PRO A 135 10.29 -7.26 5.25
CA PRO A 135 11.11 -8.31 5.81
C PRO A 135 12.24 -8.68 4.84
N ARG A 136 13.34 -9.17 5.41
CA ARG A 136 14.41 -9.79 4.63
C ARG A 136 13.92 -11.13 4.09
N VAL A 137 13.47 -11.17 2.84
CA VAL A 137 13.10 -12.42 2.16
C VAL A 137 14.23 -12.86 1.24
N ASN A 138 14.89 -13.97 1.57
CA ASN A 138 15.86 -14.59 0.67
C ASN A 138 15.09 -15.33 -0.43
N VAL A 139 14.97 -14.74 -1.62
CA VAL A 139 14.34 -15.39 -2.77
C VAL A 139 15.42 -15.62 -3.83
N GLY A 140 15.76 -16.89 -4.06
CA GLY A 140 16.82 -17.27 -5.00
C GLY A 140 18.21 -16.75 -4.60
N SER A 141 19.01 -16.32 -5.59
CA SER A 141 20.38 -15.83 -5.40
C SER A 141 20.47 -14.35 -5.00
N HIS A 142 19.34 -13.67 -4.80
CA HIS A 142 19.30 -12.31 -4.28
C HIS A 142 19.15 -12.33 -2.76
N HIS A 143 20.22 -11.92 -2.07
CA HIS A 143 20.25 -11.78 -0.62
C HIS A 143 20.01 -10.32 -0.25
N PRO A 144 18.76 -9.87 0.00
CA PRO A 144 18.55 -8.56 0.58
C PRO A 144 19.34 -8.48 1.88
N LYS A 145 20.16 -7.44 2.03
CA LYS A 145 21.09 -7.31 3.18
C LYS A 145 20.43 -6.69 4.40
N THR A 146 19.26 -6.06 4.24
CA THR A 146 18.59 -5.28 5.28
C THR A 146 17.08 -5.51 5.25
N SER A 147 16.44 -5.52 6.43
CA SER A 147 15.00 -5.25 6.52
C SER A 147 14.78 -3.75 6.68
N VAL A 148 13.61 -3.26 6.25
CA VAL A 148 13.32 -1.83 6.24
C VAL A 148 11.97 -1.57 6.92
N THR A 149 11.97 -0.70 7.91
CA THR A 149 10.75 -0.10 8.46
C THR A 149 10.52 1.23 7.77
N THR A 150 9.30 1.50 7.30
CA THR A 150 8.92 2.74 6.61
C THR A 150 7.87 3.48 7.40
N PHE A 151 7.87 4.81 7.32
CA PHE A 151 6.91 5.68 7.98
C PHE A 151 6.30 6.61 6.94
N ASN A 152 4.97 6.64 6.87
CA ASN A 152 4.25 7.55 5.99
C ASN A 152 3.00 8.11 6.67
N LEU A 153 2.56 9.29 6.22
CA LEU A 153 1.29 9.87 6.62
C LEU A 153 0.27 9.67 5.51
N ARG A 154 -0.94 9.22 5.87
CA ARG A 154 -2.09 9.16 4.98
C ARG A 154 -3.13 10.17 5.41
N TRP A 155 -3.47 11.10 4.53
CA TRP A 155 -4.55 12.06 4.71
C TRP A 155 -5.69 11.77 3.74
N THR A 156 -6.86 11.43 4.29
CA THR A 156 -8.07 10.99 3.59
C THR A 156 -9.10 12.12 3.55
N TRP A 157 -9.77 12.29 2.41
CA TRP A 157 -10.90 13.22 2.22
C TRP A 157 -12.00 12.61 1.35
#